data_AF-A0A9E1ZSJ9-F1
#
_entry.id   AF-A0A9E1ZSJ9-F1
#
_cell.length_a   1.000
_cell.length_b   1.000
_cell.length_c   1.000
_cell.angle_alpha   90.00
_cell.angle_beta   90.00
_cell.angle_gamma   90.00
#
_symmetry.space_group_name_H-M   'P 1'
#
loop_
_entity.id
_entity.type
_entity.pdbx_description
1 polymer ?
#
loop_
_entity_poly.entity_id
_entity_poly.type
_entity_poly.pdbx_seq_one_letter_code
_entity_poly.pdbx_strand_id
1 'polypeptide(L)'
;GGHNGLRSIHAQIGPDYRRIRLGIGHPGDKSKVTGHVLKDFAKADGEWLEPELEAIADHFDTVINGKDANFMTEVARVMKPQTHKPAPDKKEDD
;
A
#
# COMPACT_ATOMS: atom_id res chain seq x y z
N GLY A 1 3.64 14.38 -3.24
CA GLY A 1 4.61 14.51 -4.35
C GLY A 1 5.94 14.93 -3.75
N GLY A 2 7.03 14.27 -4.11
CA GLY A 2 8.34 14.43 -3.43
C GLY A 2 9.33 13.31 -3.74
N HIS A 3 8.91 12.30 -4.52
CA HIS A 3 9.76 11.18 -4.90
C HIS A 3 10.74 11.60 -6.01
N ASN A 4 12.04 11.60 -5.70
CA ASN A 4 13.08 12.03 -6.65
C ASN A 4 13.11 11.15 -7.91
N GLY A 5 12.89 9.84 -7.78
CA GLY A 5 12.77 8.94 -8.94
C GLY A 5 11.62 9.31 -9.89
N LEU A 6 10.42 9.60 -9.38
CA LEU A 6 9.28 10.01 -10.22
C LEU A 6 9.56 11.35 -10.90
N ARG A 7 10.23 12.29 -10.22
CA ARG A 7 10.65 13.56 -10.83
C ARG A 7 11.55 13.33 -12.05
N SER A 8 12.50 12.40 -11.94
CA SER A 8 13.39 12.02 -13.05
C SER A 8 12.61 11.38 -14.20
N ILE A 9 11.75 10.40 -13.91
CA ILE A 9 10.93 9.73 -14.94
C ILE A 9 9.99 10.73 -15.64
N HIS A 10 9.31 11.60 -14.88
CA HIS A 10 8.45 12.65 -15.44
C HIS A 10 9.19 13.57 -16.41
N ALA A 11 10.45 13.88 -16.14
CA ALA A 11 11.27 14.71 -17.02
C ALA A 11 11.62 14.01 -18.34
N GLN A 12 11.60 12.68 -18.40
CA GLN A 12 11.98 11.90 -19.58
C GLN A 12 10.78 11.49 -20.44
N ILE A 13 9.68 11.05 -19.81
CA ILE A 13 8.53 10.45 -20.52
C ILE A 13 7.21 11.15 -20.23
N GLY A 14 7.22 12.23 -19.47
CA GLY A 14 6.00 12.92 -19.02
C GLY A 14 5.32 12.24 -17.81
N PRO A 15 4.22 12.82 -17.32
CA PRO A 15 3.52 12.32 -16.14
C PRO A 15 2.52 11.19 -16.42
N ASP A 16 2.21 10.92 -17.68
CA ASP A 16 1.09 10.06 -18.11
C ASP A 16 1.48 8.59 -18.16
N TYR A 17 1.77 8.03 -16.98
CA TYR A 17 1.99 6.61 -16.79
C TYR A 17 1.34 6.10 -15.51
N ARG A 18 1.03 4.80 -15.51
CA ARG A 18 0.41 4.13 -14.36
C ARG A 18 1.41 3.95 -13.23
N ARG A 19 0.94 4.10 -12.00
CA ARG A 19 1.76 4.00 -10.78
C ARG A 19 1.02 3.17 -9.74
N ILE A 20 1.64 2.08 -9.32
CA ILE A 20 1.28 1.39 -8.08
C ILE A 20 2.03 2.11 -6.95
N ARG A 21 1.32 2.52 -5.89
CA ARG A 21 1.87 3.35 -4.81
C ARG A 21 1.85 2.56 -3.50
N LEU A 22 3.03 2.16 -3.03
CA LEU A 22 3.21 1.50 -1.74
C LEU A 22 3.49 2.52 -0.65
N GLY A 23 2.69 2.49 0.41
CA GLY A 23 2.75 3.47 1.49
C GLY A 23 3.71 3.05 2.60
N ILE A 24 4.95 3.55 2.61
CA ILE A 24 5.95 3.24 3.66
C ILE A 24 5.88 4.17 4.89
N GLY A 25 4.76 4.87 5.08
CA GLY A 25 4.60 5.90 6.11
C GLY A 25 5.39 7.20 5.85
N HIS A 26 5.36 8.12 6.82
CA HIS A 26 6.09 9.39 6.78
C HIS A 26 6.66 9.70 8.18
N PRO A 27 7.92 10.16 8.31
CA PRO A 27 8.60 10.35 9.60
C PRO A 27 8.12 11.58 10.40
N GLY A 28 6.95 12.15 10.07
CA GLY A 28 6.42 13.40 10.63
C GLY A 28 7.16 14.69 10.22
N ASP A 29 8.48 14.65 10.08
CA ASP A 29 9.33 15.80 9.74
C ASP A 29 9.99 15.64 8.36
N LYS A 30 9.90 16.70 7.53
CA LYS A 30 10.52 16.78 6.20
C LYS A 30 12.04 16.58 6.26
N SER A 31 12.71 17.07 7.30
CA SER A 31 14.17 16.95 7.47
C SER A 31 14.62 15.48 7.60
N LYS A 32 13.72 14.61 8.06
CA LYS A 32 13.98 13.17 8.29
C LYS A 32 13.62 12.28 7.11
N VAL A 33 12.98 12.83 6.06
CA VAL A 33 12.48 12.04 4.91
C VAL A 33 13.61 11.29 4.23
N THR A 34 14.74 11.93 3.94
CA THR A 34 15.89 11.27 3.29
C THR A 34 16.38 10.09 4.11
N GLY A 35 16.49 10.24 5.43
CA GLY A 35 16.89 9.14 6.31
C GLY A 35 15.83 8.04 6.44
N HIS A 36 14.54 8.37 6.34
CA HIS A 36 13.44 7.41 6.39
C HIS A 36 13.43 6.50 5.16
N VAL A 37 13.54 7.08 3.95
CA VAL A 37 13.43 6.33 2.68
C VAL A 37 14.68 5.53 2.33
N LEU A 38 15.81 5.78 2.97
CA LEU A 38 17.08 5.07 2.76
C LEU A 38 17.34 3.98 3.80
N LYS A 39 16.49 3.85 4.82
CA LYS A 39 16.59 2.79 5.83
C LYS A 39 15.88 1.54 5.37
N ASP A 40 16.37 0.41 5.86
CA ASP A 40 15.64 -0.84 5.77
C ASP A 40 14.33 -0.77 6.57
N PHE A 41 13.35 -1.56 6.15
CA PHE A 41 12.11 -1.77 6.88
C PHE A 41 12.38 -2.34 8.28
N ALA A 42 11.58 -1.94 9.25
CA ALA A 42 11.62 -2.52 10.57
C ALA A 42 11.05 -3.95 10.54
N LYS A 43 11.43 -4.80 11.50
CA LYS A 43 10.88 -6.16 11.60
C LYS A 43 9.35 -6.18 11.68
N ALA A 44 8.75 -5.20 12.36
CA ALA A 44 7.30 -5.07 12.47
C ALA A 44 6.63 -4.72 11.13
N ASP A 45 7.35 -4.13 10.19
CA ASP A 45 6.78 -3.80 8.87
C ASP A 45 6.50 -5.05 8.04
N GLY A 46 7.19 -6.17 8.31
CA GLY A 46 6.92 -7.46 7.66
C GLY A 46 5.48 -7.93 7.82
N GLU A 47 4.80 -7.55 8.91
CA GLU A 47 3.39 -7.93 9.15
C GLU A 47 2.43 -7.40 8.07
N TRP A 48 2.77 -6.27 7.45
CA TRP A 48 1.95 -5.67 6.39
C TRP A 48 2.64 -5.72 5.02
N LEU A 49 3.98 -5.63 4.97
CA LEU A 49 4.74 -5.54 3.74
C LEU A 49 4.74 -6.84 2.95
N GLU A 50 4.96 -7.99 3.60
CA GLU A 50 5.00 -9.28 2.90
C GLU A 50 3.64 -9.62 2.26
N PRO A 51 2.50 -9.55 2.98
CA PRO A 51 1.19 -9.77 2.38
C PRO A 51 0.86 -8.78 1.26
N GLU A 52 1.27 -7.51 1.38
CA GLU A 52 1.02 -6.50 0.35
C GLU A 52 1.78 -6.83 -0.94
N LEU A 53 3.07 -7.20 -0.83
CA LEU A 53 3.88 -7.56 -1.99
C LEU A 53 3.38 -8.84 -2.67
N GLU A 54 2.96 -9.85 -1.89
CA GLU A 54 2.38 -11.09 -2.42
C GLU A 54 1.07 -10.80 -3.16
N ALA A 55 0.15 -10.03 -2.57
CA ALA A 55 -1.10 -9.65 -3.22
C ALA A 55 -0.89 -8.89 -4.53
N ILE A 56 0.12 -8.02 -4.59
CA ILE A 56 0.47 -7.30 -5.82
C ILE A 56 0.98 -8.26 -6.87
N ALA A 57 1.87 -9.19 -6.50
CA ALA A 57 2.42 -10.17 -7.43
C ALA A 57 1.34 -11.09 -8.00
N ASP A 58 0.45 -11.60 -7.15
CA ASP A 58 -0.63 -12.54 -7.52
C ASP A 58 -1.67 -11.92 -8.46
N HIS A 59 -1.91 -10.61 -8.33
CA HIS A 59 -2.93 -9.91 -9.08
C HIS A 59 -2.36 -8.96 -10.15
N PHE A 60 -1.06 -8.99 -10.42
CA PHE A 60 -0.43 -8.09 -11.40
C PHE A 60 -0.94 -8.30 -12.83
N ASP A 61 -1.43 -9.49 -13.15
CA ASP A 61 -2.06 -9.78 -14.44
C ASP A 61 -3.25 -8.85 -14.73
N THR A 62 -4.02 -8.46 -13.71
CA THR A 62 -5.15 -7.54 -13.86
C THR A 62 -4.70 -6.15 -14.31
N VAL A 63 -3.52 -5.70 -13.85
CA VAL A 63 -2.89 -4.45 -14.29
C VAL A 63 -2.55 -4.55 -15.77
N ILE A 64 -1.89 -5.64 -16.20
CA ILE A 64 -1.51 -5.84 -17.62
C ILE A 64 -2.75 -5.82 -18.53
N ASN A 65 -3.85 -6.43 -18.07
CA ASN A 65 -5.09 -6.52 -18.81
C ASN A 65 -6.01 -5.29 -18.69
N GLY A 66 -5.55 -4.19 -18.08
CA GLY A 66 -6.32 -2.94 -17.93
C GLY A 66 -7.50 -3.02 -16.96
N LYS A 67 -7.51 -4.01 -16.06
CA LYS A 67 -8.57 -4.25 -15.05
C LYS A 67 -8.19 -3.62 -13.71
N ASP A 68 -7.88 -2.34 -13.72
CA ASP A 68 -7.33 -1.60 -12.57
C ASP A 68 -8.24 -1.62 -11.34
N ALA A 69 -9.56 -1.58 -11.54
CA ALA A 69 -10.52 -1.67 -10.44
C ALA A 69 -10.46 -3.04 -9.73
N ASN A 70 -10.23 -4.12 -10.50
CA ASN A 70 -10.10 -5.46 -9.95
C ASN A 70 -8.79 -5.58 -9.17
N PHE A 71 -7.68 -5.07 -9.73
CA PHE A 71 -6.39 -5.01 -9.03
C PHE A 71 -6.55 -4.38 -7.64
N MET A 72 -7.15 -3.19 -7.58
CA MET A 72 -7.33 -2.46 -6.33
C MET A 72 -8.24 -3.22 -5.34
N THR A 73 -9.26 -3.92 -5.84
CA THR A 73 -10.18 -4.69 -5.01
C THR A 73 -9.50 -5.91 -4.39
N GLU A 74 -8.75 -6.68 -5.17
CA GLU A 74 -8.09 -7.89 -4.68
C GLU A 74 -6.93 -7.56 -3.73
N VAL A 75 -6.09 -6.57 -4.06
CA VAL A 75 -5.03 -6.12 -3.13
C VAL A 75 -5.63 -5.62 -1.81
N ALA A 76 -6.70 -4.83 -1.86
CA ALA A 76 -7.38 -4.37 -0.65
C ALA A 76 -8.02 -5.51 0.15
N ARG A 77 -8.41 -6.62 -0.48
CA ARG A 77 -8.99 -7.78 0.19
C ARG A 77 -7.96 -8.51 1.05
N VAL A 78 -6.72 -8.63 0.57
CA VAL A 78 -5.60 -9.22 1.32
C VAL A 78 -5.18 -8.30 2.47
N MET A 79 -5.17 -6.99 2.24
CA MET A 79 -4.71 -6.00 3.23
C MET A 79 -5.74 -5.65 4.31
N LYS A 80 -7.01 -6.05 4.17
CA LYS A 80 -8.00 -5.86 5.23
C LYS A 80 -7.70 -6.84 6.38
N PRO A 81 -7.62 -6.39 7.64
CA PRO A 81 -7.74 -7.33 8.75
C PRO A 81 -9.09 -8.05 8.60
N GLN A 82 -9.10 -9.38 8.68
CA GLN A 82 -10.33 -10.17 8.74
C GLN A 82 -11.07 -9.83 10.04
N THR A 83 -11.78 -8.70 10.09
CA THR A 83 -12.68 -8.38 11.19
C THR A 83 -14.00 -9.10 10.95
N HIS A 84 -14.10 -10.34 11.44
CA HIS A 84 -15.39 -10.84 11.88
C HIS A 84 -15.30 -11.30 13.34
N LYS A 85 -15.65 -10.38 14.24
CA LYS A 85 -16.20 -10.76 15.53
C LYS A 85 -17.53 -10.01 15.68
N PRO A 86 -18.68 -10.70 15.67
CA PRO A 86 -19.94 -10.03 15.90
C PRO A 86 -19.93 -9.43 17.31
N ALA A 87 -20.53 -8.26 17.47
CA ALA A 87 -20.67 -7.59 18.75
C ALA A 87 -21.42 -8.53 19.74
N PRO A 88 -21.04 -8.57 21.03
CA PRO A 88 -21.82 -9.31 22.01
C PRO A 88 -23.20 -8.64 22.13
N ASP A 89 -24.26 -9.45 22.03
CA ASP A 89 -25.62 -9.03 22.32
C ASP A 89 -25.66 -8.36 23.69
N LYS A 90 -26.11 -7.10 23.71
CA LYS A 90 -26.53 -6.48 24.96
C LYS A 90 -27.77 -7.22 25.42
N LYS A 91 -27.64 -8.05 26.45
CA LYS A 91 -28.80 -8.45 27.25
C LYS A 91 -29.31 -7.18 27.94
N GLU A 92 -30.52 -6.78 27.58
CA GLU A 92 -31.39 -6.00 28.46
C GLU A 92 -31.68 -6.88 29.67
N ASP A 93 -31.19 -6.48 30.84
CA ASP A 93 -31.69 -6.95 32.12
C ASP A 93 -32.59 -5.83 32.67
N ASP A 94 -33.79 -6.25 33.13
CA ASP A 94 -34.94 -5.49 33.64
C ASP A 94 -34.66 -4.32 34.60
#